data_AF-A0A5E4N5H9-F1
#
_entry.id   AF-A0A5E4N5H9-F1
#
_cell.length_a   1.000
_cell.length_b   1.000
_cell.length_c   1.000
_cell.angle_alpha   90.00
_cell.angle_beta   90.00
_cell.angle_gamma   90.00
#
_symmetry.space_group_name_H-M   'P 1'
#
loop_
_entity.id
_entity.type
_entity.pdbx_description
1 polymer ?
#
loop_
_entity_poly.entity_id
_entity_poly.type
_entity_poly.pdbx_seq_one_letter_code
_entity_poly.pdbx_strand_id
1 'polypeptide(L)'
;STSIFSQLFIFITTVINDGSFIIGGIGGFGVTGGAHRYYTHRSFKAKLPLQIILLACYTVSGQVRTLYRTGLEITGFIVPIMVPVFLWNESWNIAVFGMAIVRYVLNLNFTWSVNSVAHIWGNKPYDTRIQPVQNSFVSIVALGEGWHNYHHVFPYDYRAAEIGGYLLNMTTMWLDFFGCIGWAYDFKSPSKQLVQHVAPNHGDGSWHEVLDAILRDYKAS
;
A
#
# COMPACT_ATOMS: atom_id res chain seq x y z
N SER A 1 -17.16 31.14 -23.06
CA SER A 1 -16.96 30.83 -21.63
C SER A 1 -16.77 29.33 -21.48
N THR A 2 -15.80 28.87 -20.69
CA THR A 2 -15.70 27.45 -20.32
C THR A 2 -16.87 27.07 -19.42
N SER A 3 -17.44 25.88 -19.62
CA SER A 3 -18.54 25.41 -18.77
C SER A 3 -18.06 25.16 -17.33
N ILE A 4 -18.98 25.19 -16.37
CA ILE A 4 -18.65 24.87 -14.98
C ILE A 4 -18.08 23.46 -14.82
N PHE A 5 -18.55 22.50 -15.64
CA PHE A 5 -18.00 21.15 -15.69
C PHE A 5 -16.55 21.14 -16.17
N SER A 6 -16.23 21.95 -17.19
CA SER A 6 -14.87 22.08 -17.71
C SER A 6 -13.92 22.70 -16.67
N GLN A 7 -14.41 23.72 -15.94
CA GLN A 7 -13.63 24.38 -14.89
C GLN A 7 -13.38 23.44 -13.70
N LEU A 8 -14.41 22.68 -13.29
CA LEU A 8 -14.29 21.69 -12.23
C LEU A 8 -13.35 20.55 -12.65
N PHE A 9 -13.45 20.06 -13.88
CA PHE A 9 -12.57 19.03 -14.40
C PHE A 9 -11.11 19.50 -14.42
N ILE A 10 -10.84 20.69 -14.97
CA ILE A 10 -9.49 21.26 -14.99
C ILE A 10 -8.95 21.40 -13.57
N PHE A 11 -9.73 21.99 -12.66
CA PHE A 11 -9.33 22.15 -11.27
C PHE A 11 -8.99 20.81 -10.60
N ILE A 12 -9.85 19.80 -10.75
CA ILE A 12 -9.60 18.45 -10.21
C ILE A 12 -8.35 17.85 -10.85
N THR A 13 -8.18 17.94 -12.16
CA THR A 13 -6.98 17.39 -12.83
C THR A 13 -5.70 18.09 -12.41
N THR A 14 -5.71 19.42 -12.26
CA THR A 14 -4.57 20.19 -11.74
C THR A 14 -4.23 19.75 -10.32
N VAL A 15 -5.24 19.69 -9.45
CA VAL A 15 -5.09 19.24 -8.06
C VAL A 15 -4.53 17.81 -7.97
N ILE A 16 -4.95 16.93 -8.87
CA ILE A 16 -4.45 15.56 -8.95
C ILE A 16 -2.99 15.52 -9.47
N ASN A 17 -2.65 16.41 -10.39
CA ASN A 17 -1.34 16.48 -11.05
C ASN A 17 -0.25 17.17 -10.21
N ASP A 18 -0.60 17.92 -9.16
CA ASP A 18 0.33 18.61 -8.24
C ASP A 18 1.03 17.65 -7.27
N GLY A 19 1.53 16.51 -7.73
CA GLY A 19 2.27 15.56 -6.88
C GLY A 19 1.42 14.90 -5.77
N SER A 20 0.09 15.08 -5.78
CA SER A 20 -0.85 14.47 -4.83
C SER A 20 -0.71 12.94 -4.80
N PHE A 21 -0.49 12.31 -5.96
CA PHE A 21 -0.22 10.87 -6.04
C PHE A 21 1.16 10.47 -5.48
N ILE A 22 2.18 11.32 -5.66
CA ILE A 22 3.53 11.05 -5.14
C ILE A 22 3.50 11.10 -3.61
N ILE A 23 2.98 12.19 -3.04
CA ILE A 23 2.85 12.35 -1.59
C ILE A 23 1.85 11.34 -1.01
N GLY A 24 0.78 11.05 -1.77
CA GLY A 24 -0.16 9.98 -1.47
C GLY A 24 0.53 8.63 -1.35
N GLY A 25 1.35 8.26 -2.33
CA GLY A 25 2.14 7.03 -2.37
C GLY A 25 3.17 6.92 -1.25
N ILE A 26 3.82 8.03 -0.85
CA ILE A 26 4.66 8.08 0.35
C ILE A 26 3.84 7.73 1.59
N GLY A 27 2.66 8.33 1.73
CA GLY A 27 1.71 8.00 2.79
C GLY A 27 1.28 6.53 2.76
N GLY A 28 0.96 6.02 1.57
CA GLY A 28 0.59 4.62 1.33
C GLY A 28 1.68 3.66 1.78
N PHE A 29 2.94 3.89 1.41
CA PHE A 29 4.08 3.08 1.85
C PHE A 29 4.24 3.10 3.39
N GLY A 30 3.95 4.23 4.03
CA GLY A 30 3.91 4.34 5.49
C GLY A 30 2.84 3.45 6.13
N VAL A 31 1.67 3.33 5.50
CA VAL A 31 0.59 2.45 5.95
C VAL A 31 0.96 0.98 5.74
N THR A 32 1.37 0.61 4.52
CA THR A 32 1.62 -0.78 4.13
C THR A 32 2.93 -1.34 4.70
N GLY A 33 4.05 -0.66 4.44
CA GLY A 33 5.36 -1.07 4.93
C GLY A 33 5.54 -0.81 6.43
N GLY A 34 5.01 0.31 6.92
CA GLY A 34 5.13 0.75 8.32
C GLY A 34 4.04 0.17 9.22
N ALA A 35 2.87 0.79 9.24
CA ALA A 35 1.77 0.46 10.17
C ALA A 35 1.39 -1.03 10.12
N HIS A 36 1.27 -1.57 8.92
CA HIS A 36 0.82 -2.93 8.70
C HIS A 36 1.95 -3.96 8.85
N ARG A 37 2.91 -4.00 7.92
CA ARG A 37 3.94 -5.07 7.90
C ARG A 37 4.94 -4.95 9.04
N TYR A 38 5.47 -3.76 9.31
CA TYR A 38 6.48 -3.56 10.35
C TYR A 38 5.91 -3.49 11.77
N TYR A 39 4.94 -2.60 12.04
CA TYR A 39 4.45 -2.35 13.39
C TYR A 39 3.42 -3.38 13.86
N THR A 40 2.52 -3.83 12.98
CA THR A 40 1.46 -4.79 13.34
C THR A 40 1.96 -6.24 13.23
N HIS A 41 2.42 -6.64 12.04
CA HIS A 41 2.75 -8.04 11.78
C HIS A 41 4.18 -8.44 12.17
N ARG A 42 5.07 -7.47 12.40
CA ARG A 42 6.47 -7.73 12.77
C ARG A 42 7.14 -8.70 11.79
N SER A 43 6.87 -8.53 10.50
CA SER A 43 7.30 -9.44 9.43
C SER A 43 8.76 -9.28 9.04
N PHE A 44 9.42 -8.21 9.49
CA PHE A 44 10.85 -7.96 9.33
C PHE A 44 11.38 -7.04 10.45
N LYS A 45 12.70 -6.89 10.52
CA LYS A 45 13.41 -5.94 11.38
C LYS A 45 13.98 -4.79 10.57
N ALA A 46 14.02 -3.60 11.16
CA ALA A 46 14.51 -2.38 10.53
C ALA A 46 15.54 -1.70 11.43
N LYS A 47 16.60 -1.15 10.85
CA LYS A 47 17.52 -0.23 11.53
C LYS A 47 16.87 1.13 11.73
N LEU A 48 17.42 1.92 12.65
CA LEU A 48 16.88 3.23 13.02
C LEU A 48 16.56 4.16 11.83
N PRO A 49 17.41 4.29 10.79
CA PRO A 49 17.09 5.15 9.64
C PRO A 49 15.77 4.76 8.95
N LEU A 50 15.57 3.46 8.72
CA LEU A 50 14.33 2.97 8.10
C LEU A 50 13.14 3.11 9.05
N GLN A 51 13.32 2.89 10.36
CA GLN A 51 12.23 3.12 11.34
C GLN A 51 11.73 4.57 11.30
N ILE A 52 12.65 5.53 11.19
CA ILE A 52 12.31 6.96 11.07
C ILE A 52 11.57 7.22 9.75
N ILE A 53 12.05 6.67 8.64
CA ILE A 53 11.40 6.81 7.33
C ILE A 53 9.98 6.25 7.35
N LEU A 54 9.80 5.03 7.87
CA LEU A 54 8.48 4.38 7.96
C LEU A 54 7.51 5.20 8.82
N LEU A 55 7.98 5.73 9.96
CA LEU A 55 7.18 6.59 10.82
C LEU A 55 6.80 7.92 10.14
N ALA A 56 7.76 8.56 9.47
CA ALA A 56 7.52 9.80 8.74
C ALA A 56 6.50 9.60 7.61
N CYS A 57 6.67 8.53 6.81
CA CYS A 57 5.73 8.14 5.78
C CYS A 57 4.34 7.84 6.36
N TYR A 58 4.26 7.11 7.48
CA TYR A 58 2.98 6.82 8.12
C TYR A 58 2.31 8.09 8.66
N THR A 59 3.08 9.04 9.17
CA THR A 59 2.58 10.37 9.57
C THR A 59 1.99 11.12 8.39
N VAL A 60 2.68 11.12 7.24
CA VAL A 60 2.18 11.73 5.99
C VAL A 60 0.82 11.14 5.60
N SER A 61 0.54 9.86 5.86
CA SER A 61 -0.75 9.25 5.52
C SER A 61 -1.97 9.94 6.18
N GLY A 62 -1.78 10.60 7.32
CA GLY A 62 -2.88 11.16 8.13
C GLY A 62 -3.74 10.09 8.84
N GLN A 63 -3.26 8.85 8.94
CA GLN A 63 -4.01 7.70 9.49
C GLN A 63 -3.41 7.17 10.82
N VAL A 64 -2.65 8.00 11.55
CA VAL A 64 -1.97 7.60 12.80
C VAL A 64 -2.97 7.38 13.94
N ARG A 65 -2.87 6.26 14.68
CA ARG A 65 -3.86 5.86 15.71
C ARG A 65 -3.39 6.00 17.18
N THR A 66 -2.15 6.41 17.45
CA THR A 66 -1.55 6.37 18.81
C THR A 66 -1.88 7.61 19.68
N LEU A 67 -1.79 7.48 21.01
CA LEU A 67 -2.15 8.46 22.07
C LEU A 67 -1.54 9.89 21.93
N TYR A 68 -0.46 10.11 21.17
CA TYR A 68 0.10 11.44 20.86
C TYR A 68 -0.61 12.11 19.67
N ARG A 69 -1.95 11.95 19.66
CA ARG A 69 -2.83 11.99 18.51
C ARG A 69 -2.80 13.30 17.73
N THR A 70 -2.88 14.44 18.41
CA THR A 70 -3.02 15.75 17.76
C THR A 70 -1.76 16.23 17.05
N GLY A 71 -0.57 16.04 17.65
CA GLY A 71 0.66 16.58 17.09
C GLY A 71 1.08 15.92 15.77
N LEU A 72 1.07 14.58 15.72
CA LEU A 72 1.44 13.83 14.52
C LEU A 72 0.37 13.87 13.43
N GLU A 73 -0.92 13.90 13.80
CA GLU A 73 -1.98 14.08 12.80
C GLU A 73 -1.86 15.44 12.11
N ILE A 74 -1.62 16.52 12.87
CA ILE A 74 -1.44 17.88 12.32
C ILE A 74 -0.23 17.94 11.36
N THR A 75 0.90 17.35 11.72
CA THR A 75 2.07 17.33 10.82
C THR A 75 1.81 16.54 9.54
N GLY A 76 0.96 15.50 9.62
CA GLY A 76 0.47 14.74 8.46
C GLY A 76 -0.38 15.54 7.47
N PHE A 77 -0.86 16.73 7.84
CA PHE A 77 -1.51 17.68 6.93
C PHE A 77 -0.61 18.84 6.55
N ILE A 78 0.10 19.43 7.52
CA ILE A 78 0.97 20.58 7.27
C ILE A 78 2.09 20.21 6.29
N VAL A 79 2.85 19.14 6.55
CA VAL A 79 4.01 18.80 5.72
C VAL A 79 3.60 18.53 4.26
N PRO A 80 2.57 17.72 3.96
CA PRO A 80 2.09 17.55 2.60
C PRO A 80 1.67 18.83 1.89
N ILE A 81 1.07 19.81 2.59
CA ILE A 81 0.67 21.09 2.00
C ILE A 81 1.89 21.97 1.70
N MET A 82 2.90 21.98 2.58
CA MET A 82 4.07 22.83 2.42
C MET A 82 4.95 22.37 1.24
N VAL A 83 5.09 21.07 1.01
CA VAL A 83 5.93 20.53 -0.07
C VAL A 83 5.63 21.13 -1.46
N PRO A 84 4.39 21.10 -2.00
CA PRO A 84 4.09 21.70 -3.30
C PRO A 84 4.32 23.21 -3.33
N VAL A 85 3.97 23.92 -2.25
CA VAL A 85 4.13 25.37 -2.17
C VAL A 85 5.60 25.77 -2.27
N PHE A 86 6.48 25.10 -1.51
CA PHE A 86 7.89 25.52 -1.42
C PHE A 86 8.80 24.85 -2.45
N LEU A 87 8.51 23.62 -2.88
CA LEU A 87 9.40 22.90 -3.82
C LEU A 87 8.98 23.07 -5.28
N TRP A 88 7.69 23.28 -5.55
CA TRP A 88 7.13 23.33 -6.91
C TRP A 88 6.48 24.67 -7.22
N ASN A 89 6.52 25.62 -6.26
CA ASN A 89 5.93 26.95 -6.35
C ASN A 89 4.42 26.94 -6.63
N GLU A 90 3.72 25.98 -6.03
CA GLU A 90 2.26 25.86 -6.14
C GLU A 90 1.54 26.90 -5.28
N SER A 91 0.36 27.31 -5.74
CA SER A 91 -0.53 28.18 -4.98
C SER A 91 -1.06 27.50 -3.72
N TRP A 92 -1.18 28.28 -2.63
CA TRP A 92 -1.72 27.79 -1.37
C TRP A 92 -3.11 27.15 -1.50
N ASN A 93 -3.98 27.71 -2.34
CA ASN A 93 -5.34 27.21 -2.50
C ASN A 93 -5.37 25.81 -3.12
N ILE A 94 -4.57 25.60 -4.17
CA ILE A 94 -4.49 24.30 -4.85
C ILE A 94 -3.77 23.28 -3.95
N ALA A 95 -2.68 23.69 -3.28
CA ALA A 95 -1.96 22.85 -2.34
C ALA A 95 -2.84 22.39 -1.15
N VAL A 96 -3.60 23.29 -0.54
CA VAL A 96 -4.52 22.94 0.57
C VAL A 96 -5.60 21.99 0.08
N PHE A 97 -6.28 22.32 -1.02
CA PHE A 97 -7.36 21.48 -1.52
C PHE A 97 -6.85 20.10 -1.98
N GLY A 98 -5.72 20.06 -2.67
CA GLY A 98 -5.10 18.81 -3.13
C GLY A 98 -4.57 17.94 -2.01
N MET A 99 -3.79 18.50 -1.10
CA MET A 99 -3.08 17.71 -0.10
C MET A 99 -3.93 17.41 1.13
N ALA A 100 -4.79 18.35 1.56
CA ALA A 100 -5.63 18.16 2.74
C ALA A 100 -6.91 17.40 2.43
N ILE A 101 -7.50 17.59 1.25
CA ILE A 101 -8.79 16.98 0.89
C ILE A 101 -8.59 15.83 -0.09
N VAL A 102 -8.16 16.10 -1.33
CA VAL A 102 -8.16 15.09 -2.40
C VAL A 102 -7.25 13.91 -2.07
N ARG A 103 -5.97 14.17 -1.75
CA ARG A 103 -4.98 13.17 -1.36
C ARG A 103 -5.45 12.36 -0.16
N TYR A 104 -5.97 13.03 0.87
CA TYR A 104 -6.40 12.35 2.10
C TYR A 104 -7.61 11.43 1.86
N VAL A 105 -8.62 11.92 1.15
CA VAL A 105 -9.80 11.14 0.77
C VAL A 105 -9.41 9.94 -0.08
N LEU A 106 -8.54 10.13 -1.09
CA LEU A 106 -8.06 9.02 -1.93
C LEU A 106 -7.30 7.99 -1.11
N ASN A 107 -6.35 8.40 -0.26
CA ASN A 107 -5.60 7.49 0.60
C ASN A 107 -6.50 6.68 1.54
N LEU A 108 -7.48 7.33 2.17
CA LEU A 108 -8.46 6.64 3.01
C LEU A 108 -9.26 5.61 2.21
N ASN A 109 -9.79 5.99 1.04
CA ASN A 109 -10.58 5.08 0.22
C ASN A 109 -9.75 3.91 -0.30
N PHE A 110 -8.49 4.14 -0.67
CA PHE A 110 -7.59 3.05 -1.07
C PHE A 110 -7.31 2.11 0.10
N THR A 111 -7.04 2.62 1.30
CA THR A 111 -6.87 1.77 2.50
C THR A 111 -8.16 1.03 2.86
N TRP A 112 -9.32 1.68 2.80
CA TRP A 112 -10.61 1.07 3.12
C TRP A 112 -11.08 0.08 2.06
N SER A 113 -10.61 0.20 0.82
CA SER A 113 -10.85 -0.80 -0.23
C SER A 113 -10.32 -2.18 0.14
N VAL A 114 -9.21 -2.25 0.90
CA VAL A 114 -8.66 -3.52 1.43
C VAL A 114 -9.66 -4.16 2.40
N ASN A 115 -10.33 -3.38 3.25
CA ASN A 115 -11.31 -3.87 4.21
C ASN A 115 -12.72 -4.09 3.61
N SER A 116 -12.92 -3.80 2.33
CA SER A 116 -14.21 -3.90 1.65
C SER A 116 -14.11 -4.74 0.38
N VAL A 117 -13.56 -4.17 -0.70
CA VAL A 117 -13.40 -4.83 -2.00
C VAL A 117 -12.64 -6.16 -1.85
N ALA A 118 -11.53 -6.18 -1.10
CA ALA A 118 -10.73 -7.40 -0.89
C ALA A 118 -11.33 -8.40 0.12
N HIS A 119 -12.58 -8.18 0.55
CA HIS A 119 -13.40 -9.13 1.29
C HIS A 119 -14.65 -9.61 0.52
N ILE A 120 -14.94 -9.02 -0.65
CA ILE A 120 -16.18 -9.26 -1.39
C ILE A 120 -15.93 -9.76 -2.82
N TRP A 121 -14.98 -9.17 -3.55
CA TRP A 121 -14.81 -9.42 -4.99
C TRP A 121 -13.40 -9.93 -5.32
N GLY A 122 -13.31 -11.23 -5.60
CA GLY A 122 -12.05 -11.90 -5.93
C GLY A 122 -12.14 -13.41 -5.77
N ASN A 123 -11.00 -14.10 -5.83
CA ASN A 123 -10.88 -15.54 -5.63
C ASN A 123 -10.19 -15.87 -4.29
N LYS A 124 -10.26 -17.13 -3.86
CA LYS A 124 -9.71 -17.64 -2.58
C LYS A 124 -8.77 -18.84 -2.80
N PRO A 125 -7.60 -18.63 -3.41
CA PRO A 125 -6.66 -19.69 -3.75
C PRO A 125 -6.03 -20.40 -2.54
N TYR A 126 -6.07 -19.83 -1.33
CA TYR A 126 -5.39 -20.38 -0.15
C TYR A 126 -6.34 -20.89 0.93
N ASP A 127 -7.43 -20.19 1.21
CA ASP A 127 -8.43 -20.65 2.18
C ASP A 127 -9.84 -20.10 1.86
N THR A 128 -10.77 -20.99 1.58
CA THR A 128 -12.17 -20.68 1.26
C THR A 128 -13.03 -20.40 2.48
N ARG A 129 -12.59 -20.81 3.68
CA ARG A 129 -13.35 -20.70 4.94
C ARG A 129 -13.32 -19.29 5.51
N ILE A 130 -12.33 -18.49 5.14
CA ILE A 130 -12.19 -17.09 5.54
C ILE A 130 -12.83 -16.17 4.47
N GLN A 131 -13.24 -14.96 4.87
CA GLN A 131 -13.82 -13.97 3.95
C GLN A 131 -12.86 -13.33 2.93
N PRO A 132 -11.59 -12.98 3.23
CA PRO A 132 -10.73 -12.20 2.34
C PRO A 132 -10.45 -12.93 1.02
N VAL A 133 -10.31 -12.15 -0.05
CA VAL A 133 -10.12 -12.60 -1.44
C VAL A 133 -8.89 -11.93 -2.07
N GLN A 134 -8.34 -12.50 -3.13
CA GLN A 134 -7.32 -11.83 -3.94
C GLN A 134 -7.97 -10.85 -4.92
N ASN A 135 -7.44 -9.64 -5.01
CA ASN A 135 -7.91 -8.62 -5.95
C ASN A 135 -6.73 -7.77 -6.48
N SER A 136 -6.42 -7.91 -7.76
CA SER A 136 -5.30 -7.20 -8.40
C SER A 136 -5.52 -5.69 -8.48
N PHE A 137 -6.76 -5.22 -8.66
CA PHE A 137 -7.09 -3.80 -8.66
C PHE A 137 -6.80 -3.17 -7.29
N VAL A 138 -7.24 -3.81 -6.21
CA VAL A 138 -6.90 -3.38 -4.85
C VAL A 138 -5.39 -3.39 -4.65
N SER A 139 -4.68 -4.37 -5.21
CA SER A 139 -3.23 -4.44 -5.09
C SER A 139 -2.51 -3.25 -5.73
N ILE A 140 -3.04 -2.72 -6.84
CA ILE A 140 -2.50 -1.50 -7.48
C ILE A 140 -2.75 -0.28 -6.60
N VAL A 141 -4.01 -0.04 -6.22
CA VAL A 141 -4.38 1.20 -5.51
C VAL A 141 -3.90 1.23 -4.05
N ALA A 142 -3.72 0.06 -3.43
CA ALA A 142 -3.22 -0.10 -2.06
C ALA A 142 -1.77 -0.62 -2.01
N LEU A 143 -0.98 -0.41 -3.07
CA LEU A 143 0.47 -0.65 -3.10
C LEU A 143 0.94 -2.07 -2.69
N GLY A 144 0.13 -3.09 -2.95
CA GLY A 144 0.47 -4.49 -2.65
C GLY A 144 -0.47 -5.23 -1.72
N GLU A 145 -1.46 -4.56 -1.13
CA GLU A 145 -2.33 -5.14 -0.10
C GLU A 145 -3.57 -5.86 -0.65
N GLY A 146 -3.68 -6.01 -1.98
CA GLY A 146 -4.81 -6.68 -2.63
C GLY A 146 -4.76 -8.20 -2.58
N TRP A 147 -3.62 -8.78 -2.21
CA TRP A 147 -3.45 -10.23 -2.06
C TRP A 147 -3.95 -10.70 -0.68
N HIS A 148 -5.20 -10.38 -0.38
CA HIS A 148 -5.73 -10.44 0.98
C HIS A 148 -6.06 -11.87 1.46
N ASN A 149 -6.46 -12.78 0.57
CA ASN A 149 -6.65 -14.18 0.94
C ASN A 149 -5.32 -14.80 1.41
N TYR A 150 -4.24 -14.55 0.67
CA TYR A 150 -2.90 -14.99 1.05
C TYR A 150 -2.47 -14.36 2.38
N HIS A 151 -2.62 -13.03 2.50
CA HIS A 151 -2.17 -12.30 3.67
C HIS A 151 -2.84 -12.78 4.97
N HIS A 152 -4.14 -13.10 4.94
CA HIS A 152 -4.82 -13.63 6.13
C HIS A 152 -4.39 -15.06 6.50
N VAL A 153 -3.97 -15.87 5.52
CA VAL A 153 -3.44 -17.21 5.77
C VAL A 153 -1.99 -17.14 6.30
N PHE A 154 -1.17 -16.24 5.75
CA PHE A 154 0.23 -16.06 6.12
C PHE A 154 0.51 -14.62 6.59
N PRO A 155 -0.05 -14.17 7.73
CA PRO A 155 0.02 -12.77 8.16
C PRO A 155 1.42 -12.30 8.51
N TYR A 156 2.35 -13.23 8.76
CA TYR A 156 3.74 -12.93 9.08
C TYR A 156 4.63 -12.73 7.84
N ASP A 157 4.14 -13.02 6.62
CA ASP A 157 4.91 -12.82 5.40
C ASP A 157 5.15 -11.32 5.16
N TYR A 158 6.41 -10.91 5.01
CA TYR A 158 6.78 -9.52 4.75
C TYR A 158 6.27 -9.02 3.40
N ARG A 159 6.03 -9.91 2.45
CA ARG A 159 5.51 -9.56 1.12
C ARG A 159 4.00 -9.34 1.13
N ALA A 160 3.29 -9.94 2.09
CA ALA A 160 1.83 -10.06 2.09
C ALA A 160 1.25 -10.65 0.79
N ALA A 161 2.08 -11.31 -0.03
CA ALA A 161 1.72 -11.77 -1.36
C ALA A 161 2.65 -12.88 -1.84
N GLU A 162 2.09 -13.87 -2.53
CA GLU A 162 2.87 -14.86 -3.27
C GLU A 162 3.22 -14.37 -4.69
N ILE A 163 2.31 -13.60 -5.33
CA ILE A 163 2.39 -13.22 -6.76
C ILE A 163 2.34 -11.70 -6.98
N GLY A 164 2.54 -11.31 -8.24
CA GLY A 164 2.30 -9.95 -8.72
C GLY A 164 3.55 -9.08 -8.93
N GLY A 165 4.74 -9.65 -8.67
CA GLY A 165 6.02 -8.95 -8.84
C GLY A 165 6.06 -7.60 -8.13
N TYR A 166 6.91 -6.68 -8.61
CA TYR A 166 7.01 -5.33 -8.05
C TYR A 166 5.91 -4.39 -8.54
N LEU A 167 5.32 -4.63 -9.71
CA LEU A 167 4.25 -3.79 -10.26
C LEU A 167 2.98 -3.86 -9.41
N LEU A 168 2.59 -5.05 -8.95
CA LEU A 168 1.41 -5.21 -8.11
C LEU A 168 1.75 -5.25 -6.62
N ASN A 169 3.02 -5.04 -6.24
CA ASN A 169 3.45 -4.99 -4.84
C ASN A 169 4.64 -4.05 -4.64
N MET A 170 4.40 -2.76 -4.88
CA MET A 170 5.41 -1.71 -4.75
C MET A 170 5.96 -1.60 -3.32
N THR A 171 5.17 -1.95 -2.30
CA THR A 171 5.66 -1.98 -0.91
C THR A 171 6.82 -2.96 -0.77
N THR A 172 6.67 -4.18 -1.32
CA THR A 172 7.74 -5.19 -1.30
C THR A 172 8.97 -4.72 -2.07
N MET A 173 8.80 -4.07 -3.23
CA MET A 173 9.92 -3.49 -3.99
C MET A 173 10.77 -2.55 -3.13
N TRP A 174 10.14 -1.63 -2.40
CA TRP A 174 10.85 -0.70 -1.52
C TRP A 174 11.49 -1.41 -0.32
N LEU A 175 10.82 -2.39 0.27
CA LEU A 175 11.39 -3.18 1.37
C LEU A 175 12.61 -3.97 0.91
N ASP A 176 12.57 -4.60 -0.26
CA ASP A 176 13.69 -5.34 -0.84
C ASP A 176 14.87 -4.40 -1.15
N PHE A 177 14.62 -3.18 -1.65
CA PHE A 177 15.65 -2.14 -1.76
C PHE A 177 16.30 -1.81 -0.41
N PHE A 178 15.50 -1.58 0.64
CA PHE A 178 16.03 -1.35 1.98
C PHE A 178 16.76 -2.58 2.55
N GLY A 179 16.36 -3.77 2.13
CA GLY A 179 17.07 -5.02 2.41
C GLY A 179 18.45 -5.06 1.77
N CYS A 180 18.54 -4.66 0.50
CA CYS A 180 19.78 -4.62 -0.27
C CYS A 180 20.83 -3.69 0.36
N ILE A 181 20.41 -2.53 0.87
CA ILE A 181 21.32 -1.60 1.58
C ILE A 181 21.52 -1.96 3.07
N GLY A 182 20.96 -3.09 3.52
CA GLY A 182 21.11 -3.61 4.88
C GLY A 182 20.39 -2.80 5.96
N TRP A 183 19.35 -2.06 5.60
CA TRP A 183 18.51 -1.28 6.52
C TRP A 183 17.29 -2.07 6.99
N ALA A 184 16.78 -2.98 6.16
CA ALA A 184 15.80 -3.99 6.53
C ALA A 184 16.47 -5.38 6.54
N TYR A 185 16.06 -6.25 7.45
CA TYR A 185 16.63 -7.58 7.61
C TYR A 185 15.65 -8.51 8.34
N ASP A 186 15.99 -9.80 8.44
CA ASP A 186 15.16 -10.81 9.12
C ASP A 186 13.73 -10.89 8.54
N PHE A 187 13.65 -10.87 7.21
CA PHE A 187 12.39 -10.98 6.46
C PHE A 187 11.79 -12.38 6.65
N LYS A 188 10.53 -12.41 7.08
CA LYS A 188 9.77 -13.65 7.27
C LYS A 188 8.94 -13.94 6.03
N SER A 189 8.94 -15.19 5.58
CA SER A 189 8.10 -15.68 4.48
C SER A 189 7.82 -17.18 4.70
N PRO A 190 6.63 -17.70 4.36
CA PRO A 190 6.33 -19.12 4.44
C PRO A 190 7.21 -19.92 3.46
N SER A 191 7.45 -21.20 3.79
CA SER A 191 8.15 -22.08 2.86
C SER A 191 7.27 -22.41 1.66
N LYS A 192 7.88 -22.61 0.48
CA LYS A 192 7.15 -23.01 -0.73
C LYS A 192 6.34 -24.29 -0.52
N GLN A 193 6.89 -25.25 0.24
CA GLN A 193 6.21 -26.50 0.58
C GLN A 193 4.96 -26.26 1.43
N LEU A 194 5.01 -25.30 2.36
CA LEU A 194 3.84 -24.95 3.18
C LEU A 194 2.74 -24.35 2.30
N VAL A 195 3.08 -23.42 1.42
CA VAL A 195 2.09 -22.80 0.51
C VAL A 195 1.49 -23.83 -0.45
N GLN A 196 2.32 -24.69 -1.04
CA GLN A 196 1.91 -25.81 -1.90
C GLN A 196 1.10 -26.87 -1.17
N HIS A 197 1.23 -26.99 0.16
CA HIS A 197 0.38 -27.85 0.96
C HIS A 197 -0.96 -27.19 1.27
N VAL A 198 -0.98 -25.90 1.59
CA VAL A 198 -2.21 -25.19 1.98
C VAL A 198 -3.14 -24.96 0.78
N ALA A 199 -2.62 -24.45 -0.34
CA ALA A 199 -3.44 -24.00 -1.45
C ALA A 199 -4.33 -25.10 -2.07
N PRO A 200 -3.84 -26.32 -2.36
CA PRO A 200 -4.69 -27.40 -2.89
C PRO A 200 -5.67 -27.97 -1.88
N ASN A 201 -5.37 -27.89 -0.58
CA ASN A 201 -6.18 -28.52 0.47
C ASN A 201 -7.29 -27.59 1.01
N HIS A 202 -7.12 -26.28 0.89
CA HIS A 202 -8.03 -25.29 1.49
C HIS A 202 -8.53 -24.22 0.50
N GLY A 203 -7.85 -24.05 -0.63
CA GLY A 203 -8.22 -23.09 -1.67
C GLY A 203 -9.41 -23.53 -2.54
N ASP A 204 -9.92 -22.60 -3.32
CA ASP A 204 -11.02 -22.80 -4.28
C ASP A 204 -10.57 -23.42 -5.63
N GLY A 205 -9.30 -23.82 -5.74
CA GLY A 205 -8.71 -24.34 -6.97
C GLY A 205 -8.12 -23.28 -7.91
N SER A 206 -8.33 -21.98 -7.65
CA SER A 206 -7.73 -20.90 -8.45
C SER A 206 -6.21 -20.73 -8.23
N TRP A 207 -5.62 -21.49 -7.31
CA TRP A 207 -4.17 -21.51 -7.07
C TRP A 207 -3.36 -21.99 -8.30
N HIS A 208 -3.96 -22.73 -9.22
CA HIS A 208 -3.29 -23.11 -10.47
C HIS A 208 -2.94 -21.88 -11.32
N GLU A 209 -3.78 -20.85 -11.32
CA GLU A 209 -3.52 -19.58 -12.02
C GLU A 209 -2.34 -18.83 -11.37
N VAL A 210 -2.20 -18.95 -10.05
CA VAL A 210 -1.06 -18.43 -9.27
C VAL A 210 0.22 -19.18 -9.66
N LEU A 211 0.19 -20.51 -9.77
CA LEU A 211 1.33 -21.32 -10.20
C LEU A 211 1.80 -20.93 -11.60
N ASP A 212 0.87 -20.77 -12.55
CA ASP A 212 1.17 -20.35 -13.91
C ASP A 212 1.73 -18.91 -13.98
N ALA A 213 1.29 -18.02 -13.08
CA ALA A 213 1.88 -16.70 -12.94
C ALA A 213 3.33 -16.77 -12.42
N ILE A 214 3.60 -17.57 -11.39
CA ILE A 214 4.96 -17.77 -10.84
C ILE A 214 5.90 -18.34 -11.90
N LEU A 215 5.45 -19.34 -12.66
CA LEU A 215 6.24 -19.96 -13.72
C LEU A 215 6.55 -19.00 -14.88
N ARG A 216 5.67 -18.04 -15.15
CA ARG A 216 5.92 -16.97 -16.13
C ARG A 216 6.97 -15.98 -15.64
N ASP A 217 6.87 -15.53 -14.39
CA ASP A 217 7.85 -14.61 -13.80
C ASP A 217 9.25 -15.24 -13.77
N TYR A 218 9.36 -16.54 -13.44
CA TYR A 218 10.64 -17.25 -13.44
C TYR A 218 11.29 -17.39 -14.83
N LYS A 219 10.49 -17.42 -15.90
CA LYS A 219 11.00 -17.47 -17.29
C LYS A 219 11.40 -16.10 -17.83
N ALA A 220 10.95 -15.02 -17.18
CA ALA A 220 11.22 -13.65 -17.60
C ALA A 220 12.42 -13.01 -16.86
N SER A 221 12.87 -13.62 -15.76
CA SER A 221 14.08 -13.26 -14.99
C SER A 221 15.31 -14.02 -15.45
#